data_AF-A0A970PYY4-F1
#
_entry.id   AF-A0A970PYY4-F1
#
_cell.length_a   1.000
_cell.length_b   1.000
_cell.length_c   1.000
_cell.angle_alpha   90.00
_cell.angle_beta   90.00
_cell.angle_gamma   90.00
#
_symmetry.space_group_name_H-M   'P 1'
#
loop_
_entity.id
_entity.type
_entity.pdbx_description
1 polymer ?
#
loop_
_entity_poly.entity_id
_entity_poly.type
_entity_poly.pdbx_seq_one_letter_code
_entity_poly.pdbx_strand_id
1 'polypeptide(L)'
;MNYKSVFIIFSIIFIPILSLCFAQSNDYQYRRAFKLDLEINDTNYFQAEIPESAIVTSSNSIQIYPGEEVFIEVELDSLNEIRNLKSVKNNLEPEKTLIVAFEQISKKHQHISMILSITNPFDMDLAYKPSLLSFKLSDWLIKKEITAEKGQLSVEVFNDLSVSICLLDMKFISE
;
A
#
# COMPACT_ATOMS: atom_id res chain seq x y z
N MET A 1 -57.13 -35.11 32.22
CA MET A 1 -56.19 -34.10 32.76
C MET A 1 -54.78 -34.49 32.34
N ASN A 2 -53.95 -33.69 31.67
CA ASN A 2 -54.17 -32.56 30.76
C ASN A 2 -52.86 -32.50 29.95
N TYR A 3 -52.85 -33.00 28.71
CA TYR A 3 -51.66 -33.05 27.83
C TYR A 3 -51.20 -31.64 27.38
N LYS A 4 -51.86 -30.59 27.86
CA LYS A 4 -51.56 -29.19 27.56
C LYS A 4 -50.33 -28.63 28.27
N SER A 5 -49.70 -29.35 29.21
CA SER A 5 -48.59 -28.81 30.01
C SER A 5 -47.20 -29.30 29.60
N VAL A 6 -47.09 -30.28 28.69
CA VAL A 6 -45.78 -30.80 28.24
C VAL A 6 -45.23 -30.04 27.03
N PHE A 7 -46.05 -29.22 26.38
CA PHE A 7 -45.67 -28.50 25.16
C PHE A 7 -44.89 -27.19 25.38
N ILE A 8 -44.66 -26.78 26.63
CA ILE A 8 -44.03 -25.47 26.93
C ILE A 8 -42.54 -25.59 27.27
N ILE A 9 -42.02 -26.79 27.55
CA ILE A 9 -40.60 -26.96 27.93
C ILE A 9 -39.70 -27.19 26.70
N PHE A 10 -40.27 -27.52 25.54
CA PHE A 10 -39.52 -27.71 24.29
C PHE A 10 -39.47 -26.46 23.39
N SER A 11 -39.94 -25.32 23.89
CA SER A 11 -39.83 -24.02 23.23
C SER A 11 -38.70 -23.16 23.83
N ILE A 12 -37.69 -23.78 24.45
CA ILE A 12 -36.33 -23.21 24.46
C ILE A 12 -35.71 -23.68 23.14
N ILE A 13 -36.23 -23.08 22.07
CA ILE A 13 -35.66 -23.18 20.73
C ILE A 13 -34.25 -22.62 20.88
N PHE A 14 -33.31 -23.56 20.79
CA PHE A 14 -31.92 -23.35 20.48
C PHE A 14 -31.88 -22.44 19.24
N ILE A 15 -31.80 -21.13 19.44
CA ILE A 15 -31.38 -20.18 18.42
C ILE A 15 -29.86 -20.19 18.54
N PRO A 16 -29.11 -20.98 17.75
CA PRO A 16 -27.72 -20.64 17.57
C PRO A 16 -27.76 -19.27 16.88
N ILE A 17 -27.35 -18.24 17.63
CA ILE A 17 -26.96 -16.97 17.04
C ILE A 17 -25.81 -17.35 16.11
N LEU A 18 -26.14 -17.61 14.84
CA LEU A 18 -25.17 -17.60 13.76
C LEU A 18 -24.65 -16.17 13.71
N SER A 19 -23.68 -15.88 14.56
CA SER A 19 -22.72 -14.82 14.34
C SER A 19 -21.94 -15.23 13.10
N LEU A 20 -22.56 -15.03 11.94
CA LEU A 20 -21.84 -14.90 10.69
C LEU A 20 -20.99 -13.65 10.84
N CYS A 21 -19.84 -13.79 11.50
CA CYS A 21 -18.74 -12.86 11.34
C CYS A 21 -18.37 -12.94 9.86
N PHE A 22 -19.01 -12.12 9.05
CA PHE A 22 -18.49 -11.76 7.74
C PHE A 22 -17.21 -10.99 8.00
N ALA A 23 -16.10 -11.71 8.20
CA ALA A 23 -14.78 -11.13 8.09
C ALA A 23 -14.69 -10.58 6.66
N GLN A 24 -14.89 -9.26 6.52
CA GLN A 24 -14.62 -8.60 5.26
C GLN A 24 -13.13 -8.78 4.98
N SER A 25 -12.79 -9.27 3.79
CA SER A 25 -11.40 -9.42 3.41
C SER A 25 -10.71 -8.05 3.48
N ASN A 26 -9.58 -8.00 4.19
CA ASN A 26 -8.71 -6.82 4.24
C ASN A 26 -7.80 -6.74 3.00
N ASP A 27 -7.85 -7.74 2.12
CA ASP A 27 -7.01 -7.84 0.93
C ASP A 27 -7.33 -6.69 -0.03
N TYR A 28 -6.29 -5.99 -0.48
CA TYR A 28 -6.39 -4.89 -1.41
C TYR A 28 -5.34 -5.01 -2.51
N GLN A 29 -5.27 -6.19 -3.13
CA GLN A 29 -4.25 -6.53 -4.13
C GLN A 29 -4.28 -5.60 -5.36
N TYR A 30 -5.49 -5.26 -5.81
CA TYR A 30 -5.72 -4.44 -7.00
C TYR A 30 -6.30 -3.08 -6.60
N ARG A 31 -5.58 -2.02 -6.95
CA ARG A 31 -6.11 -0.66 -6.86
C ARG A 31 -7.22 -0.50 -7.88
N ARG A 32 -8.30 0.18 -7.51
CA ARG A 32 -9.39 0.50 -8.45
C ARG A 32 -8.89 1.45 -9.52
N ALA A 33 -9.54 1.43 -10.68
CA ALA A 33 -9.29 2.45 -11.69
C ALA A 33 -9.56 3.86 -11.14
N PHE A 34 -8.72 4.81 -11.50
CA PHE A 34 -8.82 6.20 -11.07
C PHE A 34 -8.24 7.15 -12.11
N LYS A 35 -8.61 8.42 -12.00
CA LYS A 35 -8.02 9.48 -12.80
C LYS A 35 -6.81 10.06 -12.06
N LEU A 36 -5.64 9.94 -12.67
CA LEU A 36 -4.42 10.58 -12.20
C LEU A 36 -4.36 12.00 -12.75
N ASP A 37 -4.26 12.98 -11.86
CA ASP A 37 -4.12 14.39 -12.20
C ASP A 37 -2.78 14.91 -11.64
N LEU A 38 -1.90 15.42 -12.51
CA LEU A 38 -0.63 16.02 -12.14
C LEU A 38 -0.55 17.47 -12.59
N GLU A 39 -0.15 18.34 -11.67
CA GLU A 39 0.01 19.77 -11.91
C GLU A 39 1.39 20.05 -12.50
N ILE A 40 1.49 20.55 -13.74
CA ILE A 40 2.78 20.86 -14.37
C ILE A 40 3.07 22.35 -14.20
N ASN A 41 2.15 23.18 -14.67
CA ASN A 41 2.16 24.64 -14.52
C ASN A 41 0.74 25.21 -14.72
N ASP A 42 0.58 26.54 -14.59
CA ASP A 42 -0.71 27.24 -14.68
C ASP A 42 -1.56 26.88 -15.92
N THR A 43 -0.93 26.46 -17.02
CA THR A 43 -1.60 26.17 -18.30
C THR A 43 -1.63 24.68 -18.67
N ASN A 44 -0.79 23.86 -18.05
CA ASN A 44 -0.60 22.45 -18.41
C ASN A 44 -0.86 21.55 -17.20
N TYR A 45 -1.74 20.58 -17.41
CA TYR A 45 -2.03 19.51 -16.47
C TYR A 45 -1.88 18.19 -17.22
N PHE A 46 -1.32 17.19 -16.57
CA PHE A 46 -1.38 15.84 -17.09
C PHE A 46 -2.54 15.12 -16.45
N GLN A 47 -3.40 14.53 -17.28
CA GLN A 47 -4.52 13.72 -16.83
C GLN A 47 -4.46 12.39 -17.55
N ALA A 48 -4.53 11.30 -16.80
CA ALA A 48 -4.58 9.95 -17.37
C ALA A 48 -5.56 9.08 -16.59
N GLU A 49 -6.30 8.25 -17.32
CA GLU A 49 -7.08 7.18 -16.72
C GLU A 49 -6.15 6.02 -16.40
N ILE A 50 -5.95 5.74 -15.11
CA ILE A 50 -5.18 4.60 -14.64
C ILE A 50 -6.17 3.44 -14.48
N PRO A 51 -6.01 2.35 -15.24
CA PRO A 51 -6.89 1.20 -15.10
C PRO A 51 -6.64 0.49 -13.75
N GLU A 52 -7.58 -0.39 -13.39
CA GLU A 52 -7.38 -1.30 -12.28
C GLU A 52 -6.08 -2.08 -12.47
N SER A 53 -5.24 -2.10 -11.43
CA SER A 53 -3.88 -2.63 -11.51
C SER A 53 -3.39 -3.07 -10.14
N ALA A 54 -2.42 -3.99 -10.11
CA ALA A 54 -1.88 -4.48 -8.85
C ALA A 54 -1.05 -3.39 -8.13
N ILE A 55 -1.05 -3.44 -6.80
CA ILE A 55 -0.14 -2.62 -5.98
C ILE A 55 1.22 -3.28 -5.86
N VAL A 56 1.21 -4.55 -5.47
CA VAL A 56 2.37 -5.43 -5.50
C VAL A 56 2.41 -6.11 -6.86
N THR A 57 3.49 -5.90 -7.60
CA THR A 57 3.69 -6.49 -8.93
C THR A 57 4.10 -7.97 -8.81
N SER A 58 4.08 -8.69 -9.92
CA SER A 58 4.55 -10.08 -9.99
C SER A 58 6.04 -10.26 -9.67
N SER A 59 6.83 -9.18 -9.69
CA SER A 59 8.25 -9.20 -9.33
C SER A 59 8.50 -8.78 -7.87
N ASN A 60 7.48 -8.85 -7.00
CA ASN A 60 7.56 -8.40 -5.60
C ASN A 60 8.04 -6.94 -5.47
N SER A 61 7.69 -6.08 -6.43
CA SER A 61 7.89 -4.64 -6.31
C SER A 61 6.58 -3.94 -5.97
N ILE A 62 6.67 -2.78 -5.32
CA ILE A 62 5.48 -1.95 -5.03
C ILE A 62 5.45 -0.81 -6.02
N GLN A 63 4.37 -0.70 -6.80
CA GLN A 63 4.12 0.46 -7.65
C GLN A 63 3.15 1.42 -6.94
N ILE A 64 3.40 2.72 -7.04
CA ILE A 64 2.61 3.75 -6.36
C ILE A 64 2.49 4.97 -7.28
N TYR A 65 1.31 5.55 -7.34
CA TYR A 65 1.00 6.77 -8.06
C TYR A 65 0.91 7.97 -7.10
N PRO A 66 1.15 9.19 -7.59
CA PRO A 66 0.99 10.40 -6.79
C PRO A 66 -0.40 10.53 -6.17
N GLY A 67 -0.44 10.85 -4.88
CA GLY A 67 -1.66 10.96 -4.07
C GLY A 67 -2.09 9.65 -3.41
N GLU A 68 -1.36 8.55 -3.61
CA GLU A 68 -1.66 7.28 -2.95
C GLU A 68 -0.85 7.09 -1.66
N GLU A 69 -1.49 6.49 -0.67
CA GLU A 69 -0.89 5.85 0.49
C GLU A 69 -1.34 4.38 0.50
N VAL A 70 -0.38 3.46 0.63
CA VAL A 70 -0.62 2.01 0.61
C VAL A 70 -0.04 1.34 1.83
N PHE A 71 -0.76 0.32 2.33
CA PHE A 71 -0.33 -0.54 3.43
C PHE A 71 0.13 -1.87 2.88
N ILE A 72 1.37 -2.24 3.17
CA ILE A 72 2.00 -3.46 2.66
C ILE A 72 2.40 -4.34 3.83
N GLU A 73 1.64 -5.40 4.08
CA GLU A 73 2.03 -6.47 4.99
C GLU A 73 3.20 -7.24 4.39
N VAL A 74 4.27 -7.41 5.16
CA VAL A 74 5.46 -8.13 4.75
C VAL A 74 5.56 -9.44 5.53
N GLU A 75 5.65 -10.55 4.81
CA GLU A 75 5.95 -11.85 5.41
C GLU A 75 7.44 -12.13 5.25
N LEU A 76 8.12 -12.30 6.37
CA LEU A 76 9.53 -12.69 6.43
C LEU A 76 9.66 -14.19 6.67
N ASP A 77 10.71 -14.78 6.13
CA ASP A 77 11.11 -16.15 6.47
C ASP A 77 12.01 -16.18 7.72
N SER A 78 12.53 -17.37 8.05
CA SER A 78 13.41 -17.55 9.22
C SER A 78 14.79 -16.88 9.08
N LEU A 79 15.16 -16.44 7.88
CA LEU A 79 16.41 -15.74 7.57
C LEU A 79 16.17 -14.22 7.39
N ASN A 80 14.98 -13.72 7.73
CA ASN A 80 14.55 -12.34 7.54
C ASN A 80 14.48 -11.89 6.07
N GLU A 81 14.36 -12.85 5.13
CA GLU A 81 14.14 -12.54 3.71
C GLU A 81 12.65 -12.31 3.44
N ILE A 82 12.35 -11.37 2.55
CA ILE A 82 10.96 -11.09 2.12
C ILE A 82 10.45 -12.27 1.32
N ARG A 83 9.54 -13.03 1.92
CA ARG A 83 8.86 -14.16 1.27
C ARG A 83 7.65 -13.70 0.45
N ASN A 84 6.90 -12.75 1.00
CA ASN A 84 5.67 -12.27 0.38
C ASN A 84 5.41 -10.80 0.75
N LEU A 85 4.75 -10.11 -0.17
CA LEU A 85 4.27 -8.74 0.00
C LEU A 85 2.78 -8.73 -0.33
N LYS A 86 1.98 -8.23 0.60
CA LYS A 86 0.54 -8.20 0.46
C LYS A 86 0.03 -6.80 0.73
N SER A 87 -0.61 -6.18 -0.26
CA SER A 87 -1.30 -4.91 -0.03
C SER A 87 -2.64 -5.15 0.66
N VAL A 88 -2.90 -4.33 1.67
CA VAL A 88 -4.11 -4.40 2.49
C VAL A 88 -4.81 -3.06 2.58
N LYS A 89 -6.11 -3.10 2.86
CA LYS A 89 -6.95 -1.90 2.90
C LYS A 89 -6.73 -1.08 4.17
N ASN A 90 -6.57 -1.75 5.31
CA ASN A 90 -6.34 -1.11 6.61
C ASN A 90 -5.13 -1.76 7.28
N ASN A 91 -4.37 -0.94 8.01
CA ASN A 91 -3.26 -1.42 8.82
C ASN A 91 -3.77 -2.07 10.12
N LEU A 92 -4.09 -3.37 10.07
CA LEU A 92 -4.57 -4.15 11.22
C LEU A 92 -3.41 -4.79 12.01
N GLU A 93 -2.23 -4.91 11.41
CA GLU A 93 -1.01 -5.47 12.03
C GLU A 93 0.18 -4.50 11.82
N PRO A 94 0.23 -3.40 12.60
CA PRO A 94 1.20 -2.32 12.41
C PRO A 94 2.65 -2.74 12.47
N GLU A 95 2.97 -3.75 13.27
CA GLU A 95 4.31 -4.30 13.47
C GLU A 95 4.92 -4.99 12.24
N LYS A 96 4.09 -5.37 11.27
CA LYS A 96 4.53 -6.05 10.03
C LYS A 96 4.12 -5.30 8.75
N THR A 97 3.61 -4.09 8.89
CA THR A 97 3.00 -3.34 7.78
C THR A 97 3.82 -2.10 7.44
N LEU A 98 4.46 -2.11 6.27
CA LEU A 98 5.04 -0.89 5.69
C LEU A 98 3.91 0.06 5.30
N ILE A 99 4.08 1.34 5.61
CA ILE A 99 3.22 2.41 5.09
C ILE A 99 4.02 3.15 4.04
N VAL A 100 3.53 3.19 2.81
CA VAL A 100 4.22 3.85 1.72
C VAL A 100 3.30 4.88 1.07
N ALA A 101 3.75 6.13 0.99
CA ALA A 101 3.02 7.20 0.34
C ALA A 101 3.88 7.87 -0.74
N PHE A 102 3.26 8.27 -1.84
CA PHE A 102 3.92 9.03 -2.89
C PHE A 102 3.08 10.26 -3.23
N GLU A 103 3.64 11.45 -3.06
CA GLU A 103 2.91 12.70 -3.18
C GLU A 103 3.59 13.65 -4.17
N GLN A 104 2.77 14.43 -4.87
CA GLN A 104 3.25 15.60 -5.59
C GLN A 104 3.10 16.83 -4.70
N ILE A 105 4.18 17.58 -4.54
CA ILE A 105 4.13 18.94 -4.00
C ILE A 105 4.08 19.93 -5.14
N SER A 106 3.07 20.80 -5.10
CA SER A 106 2.87 21.87 -6.05
C SER A 106 2.54 23.18 -5.35
N LYS A 107 2.76 24.30 -6.03
CA LYS A 107 2.38 25.63 -5.56
C LYS A 107 1.89 26.45 -6.73
N LYS A 108 0.66 26.97 -6.63
CA LYS A 108 0.00 27.68 -7.74
C LYS A 108 0.07 26.85 -9.03
N HIS A 109 -0.38 25.59 -8.97
CA HIS A 109 -0.39 24.65 -10.10
C HIS A 109 0.97 24.34 -10.73
N GLN A 110 2.07 24.76 -10.12
CA GLN A 110 3.42 24.46 -10.57
C GLN A 110 4.00 23.32 -9.74
N HIS A 111 4.47 22.28 -10.42
CA HIS A 111 5.24 21.21 -9.79
C HIS A 111 6.48 21.77 -9.08
N ILE A 112 6.69 21.37 -7.83
CA ILE A 112 7.89 21.66 -7.05
C ILE A 112 8.74 20.39 -6.90
N SER A 113 8.12 19.33 -6.39
CA SER A 113 8.81 18.07 -6.11
C SER A 113 7.82 16.92 -5.99
N MET A 114 8.36 15.70 -6.04
CA MET A 114 7.70 14.47 -5.63
C MET A 114 8.30 14.03 -4.29
N ILE A 115 7.47 13.53 -3.39
CA ILE A 115 7.89 13.02 -2.08
C ILE A 115 7.49 11.56 -1.96
N LEU A 116 8.46 10.69 -1.72
CA LEU A 116 8.24 9.31 -1.28
C LEU A 116 8.41 9.26 0.23
N SER A 117 7.44 8.70 0.92
CA SER A 117 7.46 8.47 2.36
C SER A 117 7.32 6.98 2.64
N ILE A 118 8.21 6.41 3.46
CA ILE A 118 8.15 5.01 3.90
C ILE A 118 8.23 4.98 5.41
N THR A 119 7.20 4.46 6.07
CA THR A 119 7.25 4.10 7.49
C THR A 119 7.62 2.63 7.60
N ASN A 120 8.78 2.34 8.18
CA ASN A 120 9.28 0.99 8.39
C ASN A 120 9.03 0.55 9.84
N PRO A 121 8.12 -0.40 10.12
CA PRO A 121 7.86 -0.84 11.49
C PRO A 121 8.87 -1.88 12.00
N PHE A 122 9.72 -2.42 11.13
CA PHE A 122 10.66 -3.48 11.48
C PHE A 122 11.88 -2.91 12.19
N ASP A 123 12.52 -3.74 13.03
CA ASP A 123 13.79 -3.44 13.68
C ASP A 123 15.01 -3.71 12.76
N MET A 124 14.80 -3.58 11.45
CA MET A 124 15.80 -3.78 10.41
C MET A 124 15.65 -2.70 9.36
N ASP A 125 16.77 -2.29 8.77
CA ASP A 125 16.77 -1.31 7.69
C ASP A 125 16.23 -1.94 6.42
N LEU A 126 15.34 -1.25 5.71
CA LEU A 126 14.80 -1.69 4.43
C LEU A 126 15.58 -1.00 3.30
N ALA A 127 16.39 -1.76 2.57
CA ALA A 127 17.02 -1.27 1.34
C ALA A 127 16.12 -1.50 0.13
N TYR A 128 16.08 -0.54 -0.78
CA TYR A 128 15.30 -0.60 -2.01
C TYR A 128 15.88 0.31 -3.10
N LYS A 129 15.52 0.05 -4.37
CA LYS A 129 15.87 0.91 -5.50
C LYS A 129 14.61 1.59 -6.05
N PRO A 130 14.47 2.91 -5.91
CA PRO A 130 13.36 3.63 -6.52
C PRO A 130 13.57 3.72 -8.03
N SER A 131 12.53 3.34 -8.78
CA SER A 131 12.45 3.53 -10.22
C SER A 131 11.28 4.46 -10.51
N LEU A 132 11.57 5.63 -11.09
CA LEU A 132 10.54 6.65 -11.35
C LEU A 132 10.14 6.64 -12.82
N LEU A 133 8.83 6.54 -13.11
CA LEU A 133 8.32 6.72 -14.45
C LEU A 133 8.30 8.22 -14.77
N SER A 134 9.32 8.69 -15.47
CA SER A 134 9.49 10.12 -15.76
C SER A 134 8.44 10.60 -16.75
N PHE A 135 7.74 11.68 -16.41
CA PHE A 135 6.81 12.33 -17.32
C PHE A 135 7.52 12.85 -18.59
N LYS A 136 8.71 13.44 -18.45
CA LYS A 136 9.44 14.08 -19.55
C LYS A 136 10.06 13.09 -20.53
N LEU A 137 10.60 11.99 -20.02
CA LEU A 137 11.32 11.01 -20.83
C LEU A 137 10.42 9.88 -21.32
N SER A 138 9.23 9.73 -20.74
CA SER A 138 8.34 8.58 -20.99
C SER A 138 9.04 7.23 -20.76
N ASP A 139 9.97 7.19 -19.80
CA ASP A 139 10.78 6.02 -19.48
C ASP A 139 11.07 5.94 -17.97
N TRP A 140 11.46 4.76 -17.52
CA TRP A 140 11.80 4.46 -16.13
C TRP A 140 13.22 4.89 -15.79
N LEU A 141 13.35 5.75 -14.79
CA LEU A 141 14.62 6.21 -14.24
C LEU A 141 14.92 5.47 -12.94
N ILE A 142 15.79 4.46 -13.03
CA ILE A 142 16.30 3.74 -11.87
C ILE A 142 17.28 4.64 -11.13
N LYS A 143 17.01 4.89 -9.85
CA LYS A 143 17.88 5.64 -8.95
C LYS A 143 18.78 4.68 -8.17
N LYS A 144 19.68 5.28 -7.39
CA LYS A 144 20.59 4.56 -6.49
C LYS A 144 19.77 3.85 -5.41
N GLU A 145 20.34 2.79 -4.83
CA GLU A 145 19.74 2.16 -3.65
C GLU A 145 19.64 3.17 -2.50
N ILE A 146 18.51 3.14 -1.79
CA ILE A 146 18.18 3.98 -0.64
C ILE A 146 17.76 3.06 0.50
N THR A 147 17.95 3.52 1.73
CA THR A 147 17.54 2.81 2.94
C THR A 147 16.40 3.55 3.64
N ALA A 148 15.32 2.84 3.92
CA ALA A 148 14.33 3.27 4.90
C ALA A 148 14.71 2.70 6.28
N GLU A 149 15.15 3.59 7.17
CA GLU A 149 15.70 3.24 8.48
C GLU A 149 14.67 2.53 9.37
N LYS A 150 15.16 1.59 10.19
CA LYS A 150 14.33 0.80 11.11
C LYS A 150 13.48 1.65 12.07
N GLY A 151 12.23 1.24 12.27
CA GLY A 151 11.31 1.82 13.25
C GLY A 151 10.88 3.27 13.01
N GLN A 152 11.18 3.87 11.85
CA GLN A 152 10.92 5.29 11.61
C GLN A 152 10.39 5.60 10.20
N LEU A 153 9.98 6.85 10.03
CA LEU A 153 9.59 7.44 8.75
C LEU A 153 10.85 7.91 8.01
N SER A 154 11.05 7.41 6.80
CA SER A 154 12.02 7.91 5.84
C SER A 154 11.33 8.68 4.72
N VAL A 155 11.93 9.80 4.31
CA VAL A 155 11.37 10.72 3.32
C VAL A 155 12.41 11.02 2.26
N GLU A 156 12.05 10.76 1.00
CA GLU A 156 12.88 11.04 -0.17
C GLU A 156 12.22 12.07 -1.08
N VAL A 157 13.02 13.03 -1.55
CA VAL A 157 12.53 14.12 -2.40
C VAL A 157 13.14 14.00 -3.80
N PHE A 158 12.28 14.00 -4.81
CA PHE A 158 12.66 14.00 -6.22
C PHE A 158 12.17 15.27 -6.90
N ASN A 159 13.05 15.98 -7.60
CA ASN A 159 12.69 17.21 -8.32
C ASN A 159 12.01 16.94 -9.68
N ASP A 160 12.09 15.71 -10.18
CA ASP A 160 11.55 15.34 -11.48
C ASP A 160 10.08 14.92 -11.34
N LEU A 161 9.20 15.58 -12.10
CA LEU A 161 7.80 15.16 -12.19
C LEU A 161 7.72 13.72 -12.72
N SER A 162 7.05 12.87 -11.94
CA SER A 162 6.98 11.43 -12.17
C SER A 162 5.53 10.96 -12.11
N VAL A 163 5.15 10.13 -13.08
CA VAL A 163 3.79 9.59 -13.20
C VAL A 163 3.53 8.52 -12.14
N SER A 164 4.55 7.74 -11.81
CA SER A 164 4.52 6.72 -10.75
C SER A 164 5.93 6.41 -10.27
N ILE A 165 6.03 5.71 -9.15
CA ILE A 165 7.26 5.14 -8.62
C ILE A 165 7.11 3.63 -8.39
N CYS A 166 8.18 2.88 -8.62
CA CYS A 166 8.30 1.48 -8.26
C CYS A 166 9.44 1.30 -7.25
N LEU A 167 9.19 0.57 -6.16
CA LEU A 167 10.21 0.16 -5.19
C LEU A 167 10.72 -1.23 -5.60
N LEU A 168 11.93 -1.27 -6.18
CA LEU A 168 12.56 -2.49 -6.68
C LEU A 168 13.55 -3.06 -5.68
N ASP A 169 13.90 -4.33 -5.85
CA ASP A 169 14.98 -5.03 -5.13
C ASP A 169 14.90 -4.86 -3.60
N MET A 170 13.69 -4.86 -3.04
CA MET A 170 13.49 -4.64 -1.61
C MET A 170 14.06 -5.79 -0.79
N LYS A 171 14.80 -5.45 0.27
CA LYS A 171 15.40 -6.41 1.20
C LYS A 171 15.63 -5.76 2.56
N PHE A 172 15.46 -6.53 3.63
CA PHE A 172 15.89 -6.10 4.95
C PHE A 172 17.39 -6.36 5.12
N ILE A 173 18.06 -5.42 5.79
CA ILE A 173 19.47 -5.51 6.16
C ILE A 173 19.51 -5.69 7.68
N SER A 174 20.00 -6.85 8.11
CA SER A 174 20.33 -7.10 9.51
C SER A 174 21.76 -6.60 9.80
N GLU A 175 21.92 -5.84 10.88
CA GLU A 175 23.25 -5.53 11.46
C GLU A 175 23.96 -6.78 12.02
#